data_AF-A0AAC9J330-F1
#
_entry.id   AF-A0AAC9J330-F1
#
_cell.length_a   1.000
_cell.length_b   1.000
_cell.length_c   1.000
_cell.angle_alpha   90.00
_cell.angle_beta   90.00
_cell.angle_gamma   90.00
#
_symmetry.space_group_name_H-M   'P 1'
#
loop_
_entity.id
_entity.type
_entity.pdbx_description
1 polymer ?
#
loop_
_entity_poly.entity_id
_entity_poly.type
_entity_poly.pdbx_seq_one_letter_code
_entity_poly.pdbx_strand_id
1 'polypeptide(L)'
;MKRILLFLSLCLFVLLVGCTNGQDEEADKEKSDEKSVSLQEQIENLMNANKFKYDKIVDLDIIDDFIYSVSLNHNGGLDLAIMNYNNGTLKWIVGDNSATILQDKGSRYMYVIESEDPDVEQVNVLGEPAKAVTYYDEKTEDYTRKIKYWVAYTEEEPAPSDLEYIKK
;
A
#
# COMPACT_ATOMS: atom_id res chain seq x y z
N MET A 1 37.61 -32.30 -47.07
CA MET A 1 36.60 -31.96 -48.10
C MET A 1 36.32 -30.46 -47.97
N LYS A 2 36.83 -29.62 -48.89
CA LYS A 2 36.10 -29.05 -50.04
C LYS A 2 34.84 -28.30 -49.59
N ARG A 3 34.62 -26.99 -49.81
CA ARG A 3 35.16 -26.04 -50.80
C ARG A 3 34.89 -24.60 -50.34
N ILE A 4 35.91 -23.76 -50.52
CA ILE A 4 35.83 -22.30 -50.63
C ILE A 4 35.07 -21.96 -51.92
N LEU A 5 34.13 -21.01 -51.86
CA LEU A 5 33.61 -20.33 -53.05
C LEU A 5 33.74 -18.81 -52.84
N LEU A 6 34.71 -18.24 -53.55
CA LEU A 6 34.79 -16.84 -53.91
C LEU A 6 33.73 -16.55 -54.98
N PHE A 7 32.98 -15.44 -54.83
CA PHE A 7 32.61 -14.63 -55.99
C PHE A 7 32.74 -13.15 -55.63
N LEU A 8 33.67 -12.54 -56.35
CA LEU A 8 34.12 -11.17 -56.37
C LEU A 8 33.37 -10.45 -57.50
N SER A 9 32.66 -9.35 -57.24
CA SER A 9 32.33 -8.30 -58.22
C SER A 9 31.63 -7.16 -57.47
N LEU A 10 32.35 -6.16 -56.99
CA LEU A 10 32.68 -4.92 -57.73
C LEU A 10 31.43 -4.15 -58.18
N CYS A 11 31.02 -3.17 -57.36
CA CYS A 11 30.54 -1.87 -57.84
C CYS A 11 30.90 -0.81 -56.80
N LEU A 12 32.07 -0.22 -57.04
CA LEU A 12 32.52 1.03 -56.46
C LEU A 12 31.57 2.14 -56.95
N PHE A 13 30.81 2.77 -56.05
CA PHE A 13 30.45 4.17 -56.21
C PHE A 13 30.96 4.92 -54.99
N VAL A 14 32.12 5.53 -55.22
CA VAL A 14 32.71 6.58 -54.39
C VAL A 14 31.79 7.80 -54.45
N LEU A 15 31.65 8.50 -53.32
CA LEU A 15 31.77 9.96 -53.11
C LEU A 15 31.13 10.28 -51.75
N LEU A 16 31.90 10.27 -50.65
CA LEU A 16 32.61 11.44 -50.10
C LEU A 16 31.69 12.62 -49.75
N VAL A 17 31.19 12.64 -48.51
CA VAL A 17 31.08 13.82 -47.60
C VAL A 17 30.86 13.25 -46.18
N GLY A 18 31.59 13.55 -45.11
CA GLY A 18 32.79 14.33 -44.86
C GLY A 18 33.20 14.04 -43.41
N CYS A 19 34.48 13.76 -43.18
CA CYS A 19 35.06 13.71 -41.84
C CYS A 19 35.09 15.13 -41.27
N THR A 20 34.57 15.32 -40.05
CA THR A 20 35.06 16.36 -39.16
C THR A 20 35.55 15.68 -37.88
N ASN A 21 36.79 15.98 -37.53
CA ASN A 21 37.57 15.36 -36.48
C ASN A 21 37.09 15.78 -35.10
N GLY A 22 36.99 14.79 -34.20
CA GLY A 22 37.77 14.76 -32.96
C GLY A 22 37.30 15.64 -31.81
N GLN A 23 36.54 15.04 -30.90
CA GLN A 23 36.82 15.07 -29.46
C GLN A 23 36.07 13.92 -28.80
N ASP A 24 36.83 12.93 -28.32
CA ASP A 24 36.36 11.92 -27.37
C ASP A 24 36.13 12.62 -26.02
N GLU A 25 34.88 12.61 -25.53
CA GLU A 25 34.59 12.68 -24.10
C GLU A 25 33.44 11.72 -23.81
N GLU A 26 33.75 10.71 -23.01
CA GLU A 26 32.81 9.86 -22.30
C GLU A 26 31.84 10.74 -21.51
N ALA A 27 30.54 10.47 -21.63
CA ALA A 27 29.60 10.78 -20.58
C ALA A 27 28.53 9.68 -20.59
N ASP A 28 28.74 8.73 -19.70
CA ASP A 28 27.69 7.94 -19.08
C ASP A 28 26.40 8.74 -18.99
N LYS A 29 25.36 8.24 -19.66
CA LYS A 29 24.02 8.36 -19.11
C LYS A 29 23.56 6.95 -18.83
N GLU A 30 24.04 6.44 -17.69
CA GLU A 30 23.17 5.72 -16.77
C GLU A 30 21.77 6.33 -16.89
N LYS A 31 20.87 5.61 -17.56
CA LYS A 31 19.46 5.77 -17.23
C LYS A 31 19.39 5.32 -15.80
N SER A 32 19.28 6.30 -14.90
CA SER A 32 18.93 6.11 -13.52
C SER A 32 17.80 5.08 -13.44
N ASP A 33 18.15 3.85 -13.09
CA ASP A 33 17.27 2.96 -12.36
C ASP A 33 17.09 3.59 -10.97
N GLU A 34 16.45 4.77 -10.92
CA GLU A 34 15.83 5.24 -9.69
C GLU A 34 14.74 4.22 -9.42
N LYS A 35 15.07 3.26 -8.54
CA LYS A 35 14.14 2.28 -8.03
C LYS A 35 13.04 3.05 -7.30
N SER A 36 11.98 3.42 -8.03
CA SER A 36 10.83 4.08 -7.45
C SER A 36 10.24 3.14 -6.40
N VAL A 37 10.34 3.54 -5.14
CA VAL A 37 9.85 2.80 -3.98
C VAL A 37 8.33 2.61 -4.11
N SER A 38 7.81 1.40 -3.86
CA SER A 38 6.37 1.11 -3.96
C SER A 38 5.57 1.90 -2.92
N LEU A 39 4.27 2.16 -3.15
CA LEU A 39 3.42 2.85 -2.16
C LEU A 39 3.40 2.12 -0.81
N GLN A 40 3.33 0.78 -0.82
CA GLN A 40 3.42 -0.04 0.37
C GLN A 40 4.71 0.23 1.16
N GLU A 41 5.85 0.22 0.46
CA GLU A 41 7.15 0.48 1.08
C GLU A 41 7.27 1.94 1.57
N GLN A 42 6.65 2.90 0.89
CA GLN A 42 6.55 4.29 1.37
C GLN A 42 5.74 4.39 2.68
N ILE A 43 4.62 3.67 2.77
CA ILE A 43 3.78 3.60 3.98
C ILE A 43 4.58 2.99 5.14
N GLU A 44 5.22 1.83 4.93
CA GLU A 44 6.02 1.16 5.95
C GLU A 44 7.18 2.04 6.43
N ASN A 45 7.88 2.71 5.51
CA ASN A 45 8.94 3.66 5.87
C ASN A 45 8.39 4.82 6.71
N LEU A 46 7.22 5.35 6.37
CA LEU A 46 6.59 6.44 7.12
C LEU A 46 6.15 6.00 8.53
N MET A 47 5.53 4.83 8.65
CA MET A 47 5.12 4.27 9.94
C MET A 47 6.34 4.05 10.86
N ASN A 48 7.43 3.50 10.30
CA ASN A 48 8.69 3.32 11.01
C ASN A 48 9.33 4.64 11.44
N ALA A 49 9.35 5.65 10.56
CA ALA A 49 9.89 6.97 10.87
C ALA A 49 9.13 7.67 12.02
N ASN A 50 7.83 7.38 12.15
CA ASN A 50 6.98 7.87 13.25
C ASN A 50 6.97 6.95 14.48
N LYS A 51 7.80 5.91 14.50
CA LYS A 51 7.92 4.94 15.60
C LYS A 51 6.60 4.26 15.94
N PHE A 52 5.70 4.15 14.96
CA PHE A 52 4.47 3.39 15.09
C PHE A 52 4.83 1.90 15.15
N LYS A 53 4.37 1.20 16.19
CA LYS A 53 4.79 -0.18 16.46
C LYS A 53 3.72 -1.12 15.94
N TYR A 54 4.07 -1.92 14.94
CA TYR A 54 3.18 -2.90 14.33
C TYR A 54 3.99 -4.10 13.87
N ASP A 55 3.31 -5.24 13.74
CA ASP A 55 3.89 -6.46 13.18
C ASP A 55 3.59 -6.55 11.68
N LYS A 56 2.36 -6.23 11.28
CA LYS A 56 1.92 -6.33 9.88
C LYS A 56 0.72 -5.44 9.58
N ILE A 57 0.73 -4.79 8.42
CA ILE A 57 -0.46 -4.10 7.91
C ILE A 57 -1.42 -5.14 7.32
N VAL A 58 -2.67 -5.16 7.77
CA VAL A 58 -3.67 -6.16 7.36
C VAL A 58 -4.78 -5.60 6.48
N ASP A 59 -4.98 -4.29 6.50
CA ASP A 59 -5.91 -3.61 5.59
C ASP A 59 -5.44 -2.17 5.34
N LEU A 60 -5.67 -1.71 4.11
CA LEU A 60 -5.39 -0.35 3.67
C LEU A 60 -6.55 0.09 2.78
N ASP A 61 -7.18 1.21 3.14
CA ASP A 61 -8.16 1.87 2.31
C ASP A 61 -7.73 3.30 2.01
N ILE A 62 -7.93 3.73 0.76
CA ILE A 62 -7.73 5.11 0.33
C ILE A 62 -9.10 5.75 0.17
N ILE A 63 -9.39 6.77 0.97
CA ILE A 63 -10.66 7.49 0.95
C ILE A 63 -10.35 8.98 0.97
N ASP A 64 -10.87 9.66 -0.05
CA ASP A 64 -10.51 11.05 -0.36
C ASP A 64 -8.97 11.18 -0.48
N ASP A 65 -8.37 12.16 0.20
CA ASP A 65 -6.92 12.37 0.23
C ASP A 65 -6.22 11.64 1.40
N PHE A 66 -6.80 10.55 1.93
CA PHE A 66 -6.28 9.86 3.10
C PHE A 66 -6.14 8.35 2.89
N ILE A 67 -5.10 7.79 3.48
CA ILE A 67 -4.88 6.36 3.63
C ILE A 67 -5.14 5.98 5.09
N TYR A 68 -6.02 5.02 5.28
CA TYR A 68 -6.37 4.45 6.57
C TYR A 68 -5.79 3.04 6.64
N SER A 69 -4.97 2.78 7.66
CA SER A 69 -4.37 1.47 7.86
C SER A 69 -4.90 0.80 9.11
N VAL A 70 -5.27 -0.48 8.97
CA VAL A 70 -5.42 -1.39 10.11
C VAL A 70 -4.18 -2.28 10.15
N SER A 71 -3.51 -2.31 11.29
CA SER A 71 -2.30 -3.10 11.49
C SER A 71 -2.45 -4.05 12.66
N LEU A 72 -1.88 -5.24 12.55
CA LEU A 72 -1.71 -6.13 13.69
C LEU A 72 -0.56 -5.64 14.56
N ASN A 73 -0.83 -5.62 15.87
CA ASN A 73 0.18 -5.35 16.88
C ASN A 73 0.73 -6.65 17.48
N HIS A 74 1.81 -6.52 18.26
CA HIS A 74 2.50 -7.67 18.85
C HIS A 74 1.63 -8.55 19.77
N ASN A 75 0.58 -7.97 20.35
CA ASN A 75 -0.36 -8.68 21.20
C ASN A 75 -1.51 -9.33 20.40
N GLY A 76 -1.50 -9.19 19.08
CA GLY A 76 -2.56 -9.64 18.19
C GLY A 76 -3.81 -8.75 18.20
N GLY A 77 -3.73 -7.54 18.76
CA GLY A 77 -4.76 -6.52 18.59
C GLY A 77 -4.62 -5.79 17.26
N LEU A 78 -5.61 -4.94 16.96
CA LEU A 78 -5.60 -4.06 15.81
C LEU A 78 -5.23 -2.64 16.25
N ASP A 79 -4.27 -2.03 15.55
CA ASP A 79 -3.85 -0.64 15.72
C ASP A 79 -4.17 0.14 14.45
N LEU A 80 -4.49 1.42 14.61
CA LEU A 80 -5.00 2.28 13.54
C LEU A 80 -4.00 3.38 13.22
N ALA A 81 -3.88 3.73 11.94
CA ALA A 81 -3.17 4.93 11.53
C ALA A 81 -3.82 5.59 10.31
N ILE A 82 -3.67 6.90 10.25
CA ILE A 82 -4.15 7.77 9.18
C ILE A 82 -2.96 8.52 8.60
N MET A 83 -2.88 8.51 7.28
CA MET A 83 -1.88 9.25 6.51
C MET A 83 -2.60 10.10 5.48
N ASN A 84 -2.10 11.31 5.22
CA ASN A 84 -2.56 12.10 4.09
C ASN A 84 -1.78 11.68 2.84
N TYR A 85 -2.49 11.45 1.74
CA TYR A 85 -1.96 11.07 0.45
C TYR A 85 -2.54 11.98 -0.63
N ASN A 86 -1.81 13.05 -0.94
CA ASN A 86 -2.20 14.04 -1.94
C ASN A 86 -1.06 14.21 -2.95
N ASN A 87 -1.40 14.15 -4.25
CA ASN A 87 -0.46 14.30 -5.36
C ASN A 87 0.78 13.40 -5.25
N GLY A 88 0.58 12.16 -4.81
CA GLY A 88 1.67 11.18 -4.66
C GLY A 88 2.60 11.43 -3.47
N THR A 89 2.32 12.41 -2.62
CA THR A 89 3.07 12.68 -1.40
C THR A 89 2.36 12.09 -0.20
N LEU A 90 3.05 11.24 0.55
CA LEU A 90 2.56 10.65 1.80
C LEU A 90 3.03 11.44 3.01
N LYS A 91 2.11 11.76 3.93
CA LYS A 91 2.40 12.46 5.19
C LYS A 91 1.71 11.78 6.36
N TRP A 92 2.42 11.65 7.47
CA TRP A 92 1.86 11.10 8.70
C TRP A 92 0.88 12.10 9.31
N ILE A 93 -0.28 11.60 9.74
CA ILE A 93 -1.28 12.40 10.42
C ILE A 93 -1.37 11.94 11.87
N VAL A 94 -1.85 10.71 12.09
CA VAL A 94 -2.04 10.16 13.43
C VAL A 94 -1.93 8.63 13.39
N GLY A 95 -1.51 8.04 14.51
CA GLY A 95 -1.64 6.61 14.75
C GLY A 95 -1.81 6.35 16.23
N ASP A 96 -2.64 5.38 16.56
CA ASP A 96 -2.95 5.01 17.93
C ASP A 96 -2.96 3.49 18.08
N ASN A 97 -2.30 3.04 19.14
CA ASN A 97 -2.22 1.63 19.48
C ASN A 97 -3.38 1.33 20.43
N SER A 98 -4.29 0.43 20.06
CA SER A 98 -5.53 0.10 20.79
C SER A 98 -6.73 1.04 20.60
N ALA A 99 -6.70 1.98 19.65
CA ALA A 99 -7.89 2.74 19.30
C ALA A 99 -8.87 1.88 18.49
N THR A 100 -10.15 1.96 18.81
CA THR A 100 -11.23 1.42 17.95
C THR A 100 -11.77 2.49 17.02
N ILE A 101 -11.75 3.76 17.43
CA ILE A 101 -12.10 4.92 16.61
C ILE A 101 -10.89 5.83 16.51
N LEU A 102 -10.54 6.26 15.30
CA LEU A 102 -9.44 7.18 15.04
C LEU A 102 -9.88 8.28 14.07
N GLN A 103 -9.49 9.51 14.38
CA GLN A 103 -9.72 10.68 13.52
C GLN A 103 -8.63 11.72 13.76
N ASP A 104 -8.34 12.50 12.73
CA ASP A 104 -7.64 13.77 12.87
C ASP A 104 -8.28 14.82 11.95
N LYS A 105 -7.94 16.09 12.15
CA LYS A 105 -8.59 17.21 11.47
C LYS A 105 -8.56 17.05 9.94
N GLY A 106 -9.75 16.91 9.37
CA GLY A 106 -9.97 16.82 7.92
C GLY A 106 -10.01 15.40 7.38
N SER A 107 -9.69 14.38 8.19
CA SER A 107 -10.01 13.00 7.87
C SER A 107 -11.43 12.65 8.30
N ARG A 108 -11.97 11.56 7.74
CA ARG A 108 -13.13 10.89 8.29
C ARG A 108 -12.76 10.17 9.59
N TYR A 109 -13.76 9.85 10.39
CA TYR A 109 -13.63 8.90 11.49
C TYR A 109 -13.50 7.49 10.92
N MET A 110 -12.39 6.83 11.25
CA MET A 110 -12.21 5.41 11.02
C MET A 110 -12.68 4.67 12.26
N TYR A 111 -13.67 3.79 12.12
CA TYR A 111 -14.17 2.95 13.21
C TYR A 111 -13.96 1.48 12.87
N VAL A 112 -13.15 0.80 13.67
CA VAL A 112 -12.98 -0.66 13.65
C VAL A 112 -13.85 -1.31 14.73
N ILE A 113 -14.65 -2.29 14.30
CA ILE A 113 -15.59 -3.03 15.14
C ILE A 113 -15.19 -4.50 15.12
N GLU A 114 -14.95 -5.06 16.30
CA GLU A 114 -14.77 -6.50 16.51
C GLU A 114 -16.02 -7.07 17.18
N SER A 115 -16.42 -8.29 16.81
CA SER A 115 -17.52 -9.01 17.44
C SER A 115 -17.06 -10.41 17.83
N GLU A 116 -17.31 -10.78 19.09
CA GLU A 116 -17.11 -12.14 19.59
C GLU A 116 -18.25 -13.09 19.17
N ASP A 117 -19.40 -12.53 18.75
CA ASP A 117 -20.54 -13.29 18.30
C ASP A 117 -20.30 -13.84 16.88
N PRO A 118 -20.21 -15.18 16.70
CA PRO A 118 -19.92 -15.79 15.41
C PRO A 118 -21.06 -15.69 14.40
N ASP A 119 -22.27 -15.37 14.84
CA ASP A 119 -23.47 -15.29 13.99
C ASP A 119 -23.61 -13.92 13.33
N VAL A 120 -22.82 -12.91 13.76
CA VAL A 120 -22.80 -11.59 13.12
C VAL A 120 -22.21 -11.69 11.71
N GLU A 121 -23.01 -11.37 10.71
CA GLU A 121 -22.61 -11.32 9.31
C GLU A 121 -22.21 -9.92 8.87
N GLN A 122 -23.00 -8.93 9.28
CA GLN A 122 -22.89 -7.55 8.87
C GLN A 122 -23.00 -6.64 10.10
N VAL A 123 -22.25 -5.55 10.06
CA VAL A 123 -22.39 -4.44 11.00
C VAL A 123 -22.75 -3.20 10.19
N ASN A 124 -23.82 -2.51 10.56
CA ASN A 124 -24.08 -1.17 10.05
C ASN A 124 -23.60 -0.15 11.07
N VAL A 125 -23.07 0.96 10.58
CA VAL A 125 -22.65 2.12 11.38
C VAL A 125 -23.35 3.34 10.79
N LEU A 126 -24.11 4.06 11.63
CA LEU A 126 -24.95 5.18 11.18
C LEU A 126 -25.93 4.78 10.05
N GLY A 127 -26.45 3.55 10.11
CA GLY A 127 -27.39 3.00 9.13
C GLY A 127 -26.78 2.52 7.81
N GLU A 128 -25.46 2.67 7.62
CA GLU A 128 -24.76 2.22 6.42
C GLU A 128 -23.91 0.97 6.69
N PRO A 129 -23.79 0.03 5.73
CA PRO A 129 -23.02 -1.19 5.93
C PRO A 129 -21.51 -0.91 6.03
N ALA A 130 -20.89 -1.35 7.12
CA ALA A 130 -19.43 -1.34 7.28
C ALA A 130 -18.76 -2.44 6.44
N LYS A 131 -17.54 -2.19 5.97
CA LYS A 131 -16.72 -3.14 5.20
C LYS A 131 -16.28 -4.28 6.13
N ALA A 132 -16.70 -5.51 5.84
CA ALA A 132 -16.23 -6.68 6.56
C ALA A 132 -14.83 -7.10 6.08
N VAL A 133 -13.91 -7.31 7.01
CA VAL A 133 -12.56 -7.80 6.74
C VAL A 133 -12.33 -9.10 7.50
N THR A 134 -11.73 -10.07 6.82
CA THR A 134 -11.26 -11.31 7.44
C THR A 134 -9.80 -11.50 7.09
N TYR A 135 -8.95 -11.55 8.10
CA TYR A 135 -7.54 -11.84 7.98
C TYR A 135 -7.21 -13.17 8.67
N TYR A 136 -6.31 -13.94 8.05
CA TYR A 136 -5.84 -15.22 8.57
C TYR A 136 -4.37 -15.05 8.97
N ASP A 137 -4.13 -15.06 10.28
CA ASP A 137 -2.84 -14.84 10.90
C ASP A 137 -2.19 -16.20 11.22
N GLU A 138 -1.35 -16.67 10.30
CA GLU A 138 -0.56 -17.89 10.46
C GLU A 138 0.49 -17.69 11.56
N LYS A 139 0.28 -18.33 12.72
CA LYS A 139 1.20 -18.26 13.85
C LYS A 139 2.22 -19.39 13.83
N THR A 140 1.77 -20.58 13.44
CA THR A 140 2.59 -21.78 13.26
C THR A 140 2.01 -22.60 12.10
N GLU A 141 2.72 -23.63 11.66
CA GLU A 141 2.25 -24.56 10.61
C GLU A 141 0.88 -25.19 10.93
N ASP A 142 0.59 -25.41 12.21
CA ASP A 142 -0.64 -26.07 12.67
C ASP A 142 -1.70 -25.10 13.25
N TYR A 143 -1.41 -23.80 13.34
CA TYR A 143 -2.31 -22.83 13.96
C TYR A 143 -2.40 -21.53 13.16
N THR A 144 -3.60 -21.29 12.64
CA THR A 144 -4.00 -20.02 12.03
C THR A 144 -5.07 -19.36 12.88
N ARG A 145 -4.83 -18.13 13.31
CA ARG A 145 -5.84 -17.32 13.98
C ARG A 145 -6.65 -16.57 12.92
N LYS A 146 -7.96 -16.78 12.92
CA LYS A 146 -8.89 -15.97 12.12
C LYS A 146 -9.21 -14.67 12.89
N ILE A 147 -9.03 -13.54 12.23
CA ILE A 147 -9.36 -12.22 12.74
C ILE A 147 -10.44 -11.64 11.84
N LYS A 148 -11.63 -11.40 12.39
CA LYS A 148 -12.78 -10.83 11.67
C LYS A 148 -13.17 -9.52 12.33
N TYR A 149 -13.28 -8.47 11.54
CA TYR A 149 -13.70 -7.16 11.98
C TYR A 149 -14.47 -6.45 10.88
N TRP A 150 -15.08 -5.32 11.21
CA TRP A 150 -15.70 -4.40 10.26
C TRP A 150 -15.05 -3.04 10.39
N VAL A 151 -14.93 -2.32 9.28
CA VAL A 151 -14.42 -0.96 9.25
C VAL A 151 -15.43 -0.01 8.59
N ALA A 152 -15.69 1.12 9.24
CA ALA A 152 -16.53 2.19 8.73
C ALA A 152 -15.77 3.51 8.68
N TYR A 153 -16.13 4.35 7.70
CA TYR A 153 -15.55 5.67 7.50
C TYR A 153 -16.66 6.72 7.48
N THR A 154 -16.70 7.55 8.52
CA THR A 154 -17.87 8.37 8.84
C THR A 154 -17.48 9.84 9.03
N GLU A 155 -18.39 10.76 8.72
CA GLU A 155 -18.14 12.21 8.84
C GLU A 155 -18.24 12.70 10.29
N GLU A 156 -18.97 11.97 11.13
CA GLU A 156 -19.16 12.25 12.55
C GLU A 156 -18.77 11.02 13.38
N GLU A 157 -18.40 11.25 14.64
CA GLU A 157 -18.01 10.16 15.54
C GLU A 157 -19.22 9.26 15.84
N PRO A 158 -19.18 7.95 15.47
CA PRO A 158 -20.29 7.06 15.74
C PRO A 158 -20.42 6.78 17.24
N ALA A 159 -21.65 6.90 17.77
CA ALA A 159 -21.96 6.47 19.12
C ALA A 159 -22.26 4.97 19.16
N PRO A 160 -22.15 4.30 20.34
CA PRO A 160 -22.53 2.89 20.48
C PRO A 160 -23.98 2.56 20.04
N SER A 161 -24.89 3.54 20.10
CA SER A 161 -26.27 3.39 19.63
C SER A 161 -26.42 3.33 18.11
N ASP A 162 -25.38 3.73 17.38
CA ASP A 162 -25.39 3.82 15.92
C ASP A 162 -24.88 2.53 15.27
N LEU A 163 -24.52 1.52 16.06
CA LEU A 163 -24.15 0.19 15.60
C LEU A 163 -25.36 -0.73 15.54
N GLU A 164 -25.55 -1.36 14.39
CA GLU A 164 -26.52 -2.43 14.20
C GLU A 164 -25.80 -3.72 13.79
N TYR A 165 -26.01 -4.80 14.54
CA TYR A 165 -25.45 -6.11 14.24
C TYR A 165 -26.51 -6.98 13.57
N ILE A 166 -26.27 -7.37 12.32
CA ILE A 166 -27.15 -8.25 11.56
C ILE A 166 -26.59 -9.67 11.63
N LYS A 167 -27.44 -10.62 12.03
CA LYS A 167 -27.10 -12.02 12.24
C LYS A 167 -27.74 -12.94 11.21
N LYS A 168 -27.18 -14.15 11.07
CA LYS A 168 -27.74 -15.27 10.29
C LYS A 168 -29.12 -15.73 10.78
#